data_AF-A0A095AW34-F1
#
_entry.id   AF-A0A095AW34-F1
#
_cell.length_a   1.000
_cell.length_b   1.000
_cell.length_c   1.000
_cell.angle_alpha   90.00
_cell.angle_beta   90.00
_cell.angle_gamma   90.00
#
_symmetry.space_group_name_H-M   'P 1'
#
loop_
_entity.id
_entity.type
_entity.pdbx_description
1 polymer ?
#
loop_
_entity_poly.entity_id
_entity_poly.type
_entity_poly.pdbx_seq_one_letter_code
_entity_poly.pdbx_strand_id
1 'polypeptide(L)'
;MAVHDFQAALNNGFPQSTDIYRLLGLTYIQLNLTTRAIQAYSNGINKETIPDIKLLLCRAEAYYQSNQFNKAIFDIQRVIHLSPHLATTYLLLANYLYKLTNAQLIQRSIQQYLSLAEECVIHKQAKQMALAYYYLKKYKEAETILLEDTKHQLVLSNILLLGLIMDKQQKTMNSIELLVNSLKKLNCKKLEKIEIYNHLGQYYMKIGDYIPAIEAFTSFIHYDPHRPHVSIYVSMYVCLCVCLHVSSICVCIMYVCVYMYLCCKNVCMYIFAYYYYYYYYYYYYYSKVPLMN
;
A
#
# COMPACT_ATOMS: atom_id res chain seq x y z
N MET A 1 -7.09 26.06 17.20
CA MET A 1 -6.70 26.37 18.59
C MET A 1 -5.23 26.01 18.80
N ALA A 2 -4.82 24.74 18.78
CA ALA A 2 -3.41 24.35 19.01
C ALA A 2 -2.32 25.07 18.16
N VAL A 3 -2.56 25.28 16.86
CA VAL A 3 -1.61 26.02 15.98
C VAL A 3 -1.40 27.46 16.46
N HIS A 4 -2.48 28.14 16.86
CA HIS A 4 -2.44 29.51 17.37
C HIS A 4 -1.68 29.57 18.70
N ASP A 5 -1.89 28.58 19.58
CA ASP A 5 -1.22 28.52 20.88
C ASP A 5 0.30 28.31 20.72
N PHE A 6 0.72 27.42 19.81
CA PHE A 6 2.14 27.24 19.50
C PHE A 6 2.77 28.46 18.84
N GLN A 7 2.05 29.15 17.96
CA GLN A 7 2.52 30.41 17.36
C GLN A 7 2.66 31.52 18.39
N ALA A 8 1.70 31.65 19.31
CA ALA A 8 1.77 32.59 20.42
C ALA A 8 2.95 32.25 21.36
N ALA A 9 3.21 30.97 21.63
CA ALA A 9 4.36 30.54 22.43
C ALA A 9 5.71 30.90 21.79
N LEU A 10 5.83 30.78 20.46
CA LEU A 10 7.02 31.22 19.73
C LEU A 10 7.20 32.74 19.78
N ASN A 11 6.11 33.51 19.75
CA ASN A 11 6.14 34.97 19.79
C ASN A 11 6.44 35.52 21.20
N ASN A 12 6.05 34.81 22.27
CA ASN A 12 6.08 35.30 23.65
C ASN A 12 7.30 34.86 24.48
N GLY A 13 8.35 34.31 23.86
CA GLY A 13 9.64 34.12 24.56
C GLY A 13 10.25 32.71 24.54
N PHE A 14 9.68 31.74 23.82
CA PHE A 14 10.31 30.43 23.60
C PHE A 14 10.76 30.16 22.14
N PRO A 15 11.32 31.14 21.38
CA PRO A 15 11.65 30.96 19.96
C PRO A 15 12.86 30.05 19.70
N GLN A 16 13.56 29.58 20.74
CA GLN A 16 14.65 28.61 20.63
C GLN A 16 14.22 27.19 21.01
N SER A 17 12.98 26.99 21.46
CA SER A 17 12.52 25.65 21.81
C SER A 17 12.22 24.85 20.54
N THR A 18 13.09 23.90 20.23
CA THR A 18 12.91 22.96 19.11
C THR A 18 11.62 22.16 19.21
N ASP A 19 11.21 21.83 20.43
CA ASP A 19 9.98 21.09 20.69
C ASP A 19 8.74 21.85 20.23
N ILE A 20 8.72 23.18 20.34
CA ILE A 20 7.57 23.98 19.86
C ILE A 20 7.50 23.94 18.34
N TYR A 21 8.63 24.11 17.63
CA TYR A 21 8.66 23.96 16.17
C TYR A 21 8.29 22.55 15.71
N ARG A 22 8.74 21.54 16.45
CA ARG A 22 8.42 20.13 16.19
C ARG A 22 6.93 19.88 16.34
N LEU A 23 6.32 20.30 17.45
CA LEU A 23 4.89 20.15 17.71
C LEU A 23 4.05 20.95 16.70
N LEU A 24 4.43 22.19 16.41
CA LEU A 24 3.78 23.03 15.41
C LEU A 24 3.80 22.36 14.03
N GLY A 25 4.96 21.87 13.57
CA GLY A 25 5.05 21.14 12.31
C GLY A 25 4.19 19.88 12.30
N LEU A 26 4.16 19.11 13.39
CA LEU A 26 3.31 17.91 13.50
C LEU A 26 1.82 18.27 13.41
N THR A 27 1.38 19.37 14.04
CA THR A 27 0.00 19.85 13.90
C THR A 27 -0.33 20.25 12.47
N TYR A 28 0.62 20.85 11.74
CA TYR A 28 0.42 21.15 10.32
C TYR A 28 0.33 19.89 9.45
N ILE A 29 1.11 18.84 9.74
CA ILE A 29 0.98 17.54 9.06
C ILE A 29 -0.41 16.95 9.29
N GLN A 30 -0.92 16.97 10.52
CA GLN A 30 -2.27 16.47 10.85
C GLN A 30 -3.38 17.26 10.11
N LEU A 31 -3.15 18.53 9.83
CA LEU A 31 -4.05 19.38 9.04
C LEU A 31 -3.85 19.24 7.52
N ASN A 32 -3.03 18.30 7.06
CA ASN A 32 -2.63 18.13 5.65
C ASN A 32 -1.93 19.36 5.04
N LEU A 33 -1.35 20.23 5.87
CA LEU A 33 -0.61 21.44 5.47
C LEU A 33 0.90 21.16 5.45
N THR A 34 1.32 20.21 4.62
CA THR A 34 2.72 19.72 4.57
C THR A 34 3.74 20.81 4.27
N THR A 35 3.40 21.78 3.42
CA THR A 35 4.28 22.92 3.11
C THR A 35 4.54 23.81 4.33
N ARG A 36 3.50 24.09 5.13
CA ARG A 36 3.65 24.86 6.38
C ARG A 36 4.40 24.06 7.45
N ALA A 37 4.23 22.75 7.49
CA ALA A 37 5.02 21.88 8.38
C ALA A 37 6.52 21.99 8.06
N ILE A 38 6.89 21.87 6.78
CA ILE A 38 8.28 22.01 6.32
C ILE A 38 8.86 23.39 6.69
N GLN A 39 8.07 24.45 6.54
CA GLN A 39 8.48 25.80 6.96
C GLN A 39 8.71 25.89 8.47
N ALA A 40 7.79 25.36 9.28
CA ALA A 40 7.93 25.33 10.73
C ALA A 40 9.18 24.59 11.18
N TYR A 41 9.44 23.39 10.63
CA TYR A 41 10.66 22.63 10.93
C TYR A 41 11.92 23.36 10.48
N SER A 42 11.91 23.98 9.29
CA SER A 42 13.05 24.73 8.78
C SER A 42 13.37 25.95 9.63
N ASN A 43 12.33 26.63 10.12
CA ASN A 43 12.50 27.74 11.06
C ASN A 43 13.19 27.25 12.34
N GLY A 44 12.73 26.14 12.92
CA GLY A 44 13.39 25.56 14.11
C GLY A 44 14.85 25.20 13.86
N ILE A 45 15.15 24.51 12.76
CA ILE A 45 16.52 24.14 12.38
C ILE A 45 17.43 25.36 12.21
N ASN A 46 16.90 26.47 11.68
CA ASN A 46 17.67 27.69 11.45
C ASN A 46 17.89 28.51 12.73
N LYS A 47 17.19 28.20 13.84
CA LYS A 47 17.38 28.87 15.14
C LYS A 47 18.51 28.26 15.95
N GLU A 48 18.95 27.05 15.60
CA GLU A 48 20.01 26.35 16.31
C GLU A 48 21.34 26.41 15.58
N THR A 49 22.43 26.45 16.34
CA THR A 49 23.79 26.31 15.80
C THR A 49 24.07 24.88 15.36
N ILE A 50 23.58 23.90 16.13
CA ILE A 50 23.62 22.47 15.81
C ILE A 50 22.16 22.00 15.70
N PRO A 51 21.72 21.53 14.52
CA PRO A 51 20.33 21.11 14.33
C PRO A 51 19.95 19.92 15.20
N ASP A 52 18.80 20.00 15.86
CA ASP A 52 18.16 18.86 16.52
C ASP A 52 17.83 17.76 15.49
N ILE A 53 18.33 16.56 15.79
CA ILE A 53 18.09 15.34 15.02
C ILE A 53 16.58 15.09 14.83
N LYS A 54 15.76 15.35 15.85
CA LYS A 54 14.30 15.14 15.77
C LYS A 54 13.66 16.06 14.74
N LEU A 55 14.09 17.32 14.67
CA LEU A 55 13.58 18.27 13.67
C LEU A 55 14.00 17.86 12.26
N LEU A 56 15.24 17.40 12.08
CA LEU A 56 15.72 16.88 10.80
C LEU A 56 14.92 15.66 10.35
N LEU A 57 14.66 14.70 11.24
CA LEU A 57 13.84 13.52 10.95
C LEU A 57 12.41 13.91 10.58
N CYS A 58 11.76 14.78 11.35
CA CYS A 58 10.40 15.24 11.05
C CYS A 58 10.32 16.00 9.71
N ARG A 59 11.33 16.82 9.38
CA ARG A 59 11.38 17.53 8.10
C ARG A 59 11.65 16.58 6.94
N ALA A 60 12.53 15.59 7.12
CA ALA A 60 12.79 14.57 6.11
C ALA A 60 11.52 13.78 5.78
N GLU A 61 10.72 13.42 6.80
CA GLU A 61 9.43 12.76 6.61
C GLU A 61 8.43 13.66 5.86
N ALA A 62 8.33 14.94 6.21
CA ALA A 62 7.47 15.88 5.49
C ALA A 62 7.92 16.11 4.03
N TYR A 63 9.23 16.13 3.77
CA TYR A 63 9.76 16.16 2.40
C TYR A 63 9.40 14.88 1.64
N TYR A 64 9.51 13.72 2.29
CA TYR A 64 9.14 12.45 1.70
C TYR A 64 7.64 12.41 1.33
N GLN A 65 6.75 12.86 2.23
CA GLN A 65 5.31 12.95 1.99
C GLN A 65 4.94 13.93 0.86
N SER A 66 5.75 14.97 0.64
CA SER A 66 5.60 15.92 -0.46
C SER A 66 6.36 15.51 -1.74
N ASN A 67 6.80 14.24 -1.85
CA ASN A 67 7.57 13.69 -2.97
C ASN A 67 8.91 14.40 -3.26
N GLN A 68 9.43 15.17 -2.30
CA GLN A 68 10.73 15.84 -2.39
C GLN A 68 11.86 14.92 -1.89
N PHE A 69 12.03 13.76 -2.54
CA PHE A 69 12.91 12.67 -2.06
C PHE A 69 14.37 13.10 -1.88
N ASN A 70 14.92 13.91 -2.79
CA ASN A 70 16.30 14.39 -2.67
C ASN A 70 16.53 15.21 -1.40
N LYS A 71 15.56 16.06 -1.04
CA LYS A 71 15.64 16.87 0.19
C LYS A 71 15.47 16.00 1.45
N ALA A 72 14.59 15.00 1.39
CA ALA A 72 14.44 14.03 2.47
C ALA A 72 15.74 13.27 2.72
N ILE A 73 16.39 12.77 1.66
CA ILE A 73 17.68 12.07 1.76
C ILE A 73 18.76 12.97 2.32
N PHE A 74 18.82 14.23 1.87
CA PHE A 74 19.79 15.20 2.39
C PHE A 74 19.64 15.39 3.91
N ASP A 75 18.42 15.55 4.42
CA ASP A 75 18.19 15.68 5.85
C ASP A 75 18.53 14.38 6.62
N ILE A 76 18.23 13.19 6.07
CA ILE A 76 18.66 11.92 6.67
C ILE A 76 20.18 11.77 6.70
N GLN A 77 20.88 12.16 5.64
CA GLN A 77 22.35 12.15 5.63
C GLN A 77 22.94 13.07 6.70
N ARG A 78 22.33 14.25 6.91
CA ARG A 78 22.72 15.13 8.04
C ARG A 78 22.51 14.46 9.38
N VAL A 79 21.42 13.74 9.58
CA VAL A 79 21.19 12.97 10.82
C VAL A 79 22.28 11.90 11.01
N ILE A 80 22.63 11.16 9.96
CA ILE A 80 23.70 10.15 10.00
C ILE A 80 25.05 10.80 10.36
N HIS A 81 25.35 11.98 9.82
CA HIS A 81 26.55 12.73 10.20
C HIS A 81 26.57 13.16 11.67
N LEU A 82 25.42 13.58 12.21
CA LEU A 82 25.30 14.02 13.61
C LEU A 82 25.25 12.83 14.59
N SER A 83 24.78 11.66 14.16
CA SER A 83 24.61 10.48 15.00
C SER A 83 24.81 9.19 14.20
N PRO A 84 26.07 8.82 13.93
CA PRO A 84 26.40 7.69 13.05
C PRO A 84 26.03 6.32 13.64
N HIS A 85 25.79 6.24 14.94
CA HIS A 85 25.41 5.00 15.64
C HIS A 85 23.90 4.76 15.68
N LEU A 86 23.08 5.70 15.18
CA LEU A 86 21.63 5.54 15.17
C LEU A 86 21.21 4.61 14.02
N ALA A 87 21.21 3.30 14.28
CA ALA A 87 20.94 2.26 13.27
C ALA A 87 19.69 2.56 12.41
N THR A 88 18.59 2.97 13.06
CA THR A 88 17.28 3.23 12.42
C THR A 88 17.35 4.25 11.27
N THR A 89 18.31 5.17 11.29
CA THR A 89 18.49 6.18 10.23
C THR A 89 19.00 5.57 8.92
N TYR A 90 19.84 4.53 8.98
CA TYR A 90 20.31 3.82 7.78
C TYR A 90 19.17 3.06 7.11
N LEU A 91 18.24 2.51 7.89
CA LEU A 91 17.05 1.88 7.34
C LEU A 91 16.07 2.89 6.72
N LEU A 92 15.90 4.06 7.35
CA LEU A 92 15.16 5.18 6.74
C LEU A 92 15.80 5.66 5.45
N LEU A 93 17.14 5.74 5.40
CA LEU A 93 17.88 6.08 4.20
C LEU A 93 17.62 5.05 3.08
N ALA A 94 17.70 3.74 3.39
CA ALA A 94 17.35 2.67 2.45
C ALA A 94 15.92 2.86 1.88
N ASN A 95 14.98 3.22 2.77
CA ASN A 95 13.60 3.50 2.41
C ASN A 95 13.43 4.76 1.55
N TYR A 96 14.30 5.75 1.63
CA TYR A 96 14.18 6.92 0.75
C TYR A 96 14.90 6.70 -0.58
N LEU A 97 16.02 5.97 -0.56
CA LEU A 97 16.81 5.64 -1.74
C LEU A 97 16.08 4.73 -2.74
N TYR A 98 15.16 3.85 -2.30
CA TYR A 98 14.42 3.01 -3.24
C TYR A 98 13.58 3.83 -4.23
N LYS A 99 13.04 4.99 -3.82
CA LYS A 99 12.30 5.88 -4.72
C LYS A 99 13.17 6.46 -5.83
N LEU A 100 14.48 6.55 -5.59
CA LEU A 100 15.47 6.97 -6.57
C LEU A 100 16.12 5.79 -7.33
N THR A 101 15.63 4.55 -7.12
CA THR A 101 16.10 3.33 -7.80
C THR A 101 17.59 3.01 -7.65
N ASN A 102 18.24 3.51 -6.60
CA ASN A 102 19.68 3.32 -6.41
C ASN A 102 20.01 2.07 -5.57
N ALA A 103 20.01 0.90 -6.21
CA ALA A 103 20.15 -0.40 -5.56
C ALA A 103 21.45 -0.58 -4.74
N GLN A 104 22.57 -0.02 -5.22
CA GLN A 104 23.87 -0.17 -4.54
C GLN A 104 23.88 0.53 -3.18
N LEU A 105 23.34 1.75 -3.11
CA LEU A 105 23.27 2.51 -1.86
C LEU A 105 22.29 1.87 -0.86
N ILE A 106 21.18 1.32 -1.36
CA ILE A 106 20.22 0.57 -0.53
C ILE A 106 20.92 -0.61 0.14
N GLN A 107 21.66 -1.43 -0.62
CA GLN A 107 22.38 -2.57 -0.06
C GLN A 107 23.39 -2.15 1.02
N ARG A 108 24.18 -1.09 0.78
CA ARG A 108 25.13 -0.58 1.77
C ARG A 108 24.44 -0.08 3.04
N SER A 109 23.34 0.65 2.89
CA SER A 109 22.59 1.17 4.04
C SER A 109 21.97 0.06 4.90
N ILE A 110 21.47 -1.02 4.28
CA ILE A 110 20.99 -2.20 5.02
C ILE A 110 22.14 -2.91 5.76
N GLN A 111 23.32 -3.03 5.14
CA GLN A 111 24.49 -3.62 5.79
C GLN A 111 24.93 -2.81 7.01
N GLN A 112 24.96 -1.48 6.89
CA GLN A 112 25.27 -0.59 8.02
C GLN A 112 24.22 -0.71 9.13
N TYR A 113 22.94 -0.78 8.78
CA TYR A 113 21.86 -1.03 9.74
C TYR A 113 22.09 -2.33 10.51
N LEU A 114 22.36 -3.44 9.81
CA LEU A 114 22.60 -4.75 10.42
C LEU A 114 23.84 -4.78 11.32
N SER A 115 24.88 -4.01 10.98
CA SER A 115 26.09 -3.94 11.82
C SER A 115 25.90 -3.20 13.14
N LEU A 116 24.85 -2.37 13.24
CA LEU A 116 24.59 -1.51 14.40
C LEU A 116 23.34 -1.93 15.18
N ALA A 117 22.40 -2.63 14.55
CA ALA A 117 21.12 -2.98 15.15
C ALA A 117 21.23 -4.21 16.04
N GLU A 118 20.70 -4.09 17.26
CA GLU A 118 20.42 -5.24 18.13
C GLU A 118 19.20 -6.01 17.62
N GLU A 119 19.14 -7.33 17.85
CA GLU A 119 18.05 -8.22 17.38
C GLU A 119 16.65 -7.69 17.74
N CYS A 120 16.50 -7.12 18.95
CA CYS A 120 15.22 -6.58 19.42
C CYS A 120 14.73 -5.38 18.58
N VAL A 121 15.66 -4.59 18.02
CA VAL A 121 15.35 -3.45 17.14
C VAL A 121 15.01 -3.91 15.73
N ILE A 122 15.62 -5.01 15.27
CA ILE A 122 15.38 -5.61 13.94
C ILE A 122 13.91 -6.02 13.81
N HIS A 123 13.34 -6.70 14.82
CA HIS A 123 11.93 -7.10 14.79
C HIS A 123 10.98 -5.90 14.68
N LYS A 124 11.22 -4.82 15.44
CA LYS A 124 10.38 -3.60 15.36
C LYS A 124 10.38 -2.96 13.97
N GLN A 125 11.41 -3.21 13.16
CA GLN A 125 11.57 -2.62 11.84
C GLN A 125 11.52 -3.64 10.69
N ALA A 126 11.06 -4.87 10.97
CA ALA A 126 11.01 -5.98 10.01
C ALA A 126 10.32 -5.60 8.70
N LYS A 127 9.19 -4.87 8.76
CA LYS A 127 8.48 -4.37 7.58
C LYS A 127 9.34 -3.49 6.68
N GLN A 128 10.04 -2.53 7.26
CA GLN A 128 10.87 -1.57 6.53
C GLN A 128 12.05 -2.30 5.87
N MET A 129 12.64 -3.26 6.57
CA MET A 129 13.72 -4.09 6.06
C MET A 129 13.27 -5.01 4.93
N ALA A 130 12.12 -5.68 5.09
CA ALA A 130 11.54 -6.53 4.06
C ALA A 130 11.18 -5.75 2.79
N LEU A 131 10.67 -4.52 2.94
CA LEU A 131 10.45 -3.62 1.80
C LEU A 131 11.77 -3.29 1.09
N ALA A 132 12.83 -2.97 1.84
CA ALA A 132 14.13 -2.66 1.26
C ALA A 132 14.69 -3.86 0.45
N TYR A 133 14.60 -5.09 0.99
CA TYR A 133 15.00 -6.30 0.26
C TYR A 133 14.08 -6.64 -0.92
N TYR A 134 12.78 -6.39 -0.81
CA TYR A 134 11.83 -6.54 -1.90
C TYR A 134 12.24 -5.67 -3.11
N TYR A 135 12.65 -4.42 -2.87
CA TYR A 135 13.12 -3.53 -3.94
C TYR A 135 14.47 -3.94 -4.54
N LEU A 136 15.33 -4.58 -3.74
CA LEU A 136 16.54 -5.23 -4.24
C LEU A 136 16.27 -6.52 -5.03
N LYS A 137 14.99 -6.92 -5.18
CA LYS A 137 14.54 -8.21 -5.76
C LYS A 137 15.06 -9.43 -5.00
N LYS A 138 15.51 -9.24 -3.76
CA LYS A 138 15.98 -10.30 -2.88
C LYS A 138 14.83 -10.85 -2.05
N TYR A 139 13.87 -11.46 -2.74
CA TYR A 139 12.61 -11.89 -2.14
C TYR A 139 12.77 -12.94 -1.04
N LYS A 140 13.77 -13.83 -1.16
CA LYS A 140 14.06 -14.86 -0.15
C LYS A 140 14.48 -14.26 1.20
N GLU A 141 15.36 -13.27 1.17
CA GLU A 141 15.82 -12.56 2.38
C GLU A 141 14.67 -11.77 3.02
N ALA A 142 13.81 -11.16 2.21
CA ALA A 142 12.60 -10.47 2.70
C ALA A 142 11.60 -11.45 3.36
N GLU A 143 11.42 -12.64 2.78
CA GLU A 143 10.55 -13.70 3.31
C GLU A 143 11.03 -14.19 4.68
N THR A 144 12.33 -14.46 4.86
CA THR A 144 12.87 -14.96 6.13
C THR A 144 12.66 -13.98 7.27
N ILE A 145 12.90 -12.68 7.02
CA ILE A 145 12.76 -11.62 8.03
C ILE A 145 11.31 -11.50 8.49
N LEU A 146 10.36 -11.51 7.57
CA LEU A 146 8.94 -11.42 7.92
C LEU A 146 8.42 -12.71 8.57
N LEU A 147 8.91 -13.88 8.18
CA LEU A 147 8.55 -15.13 8.83
C LEU A 147 9.02 -15.16 10.30
N GLU A 148 10.24 -14.68 10.57
CA GLU A 148 10.72 -14.52 11.94
C GLU A 148 9.86 -13.53 12.73
N ASP A 149 9.56 -12.37 12.15
CA ASP A 149 8.69 -11.37 12.77
C ASP A 149 7.30 -11.93 13.13
N THR A 150 6.67 -12.71 12.24
CA THR A 150 5.35 -13.30 12.50
C THR A 150 5.33 -14.29 13.67
N LYS A 151 6.48 -14.87 14.06
CA LYS A 151 6.58 -15.72 15.25
C LYS A 151 6.54 -14.90 16.55
N HIS A 152 7.06 -13.67 16.52
CA HIS A 152 7.08 -12.78 17.68
C HIS A 152 5.82 -11.93 17.77
N GLN A 153 5.38 -11.35 16.64
CA GLN A 153 4.25 -10.44 16.57
C GLN A 153 3.43 -10.67 15.29
N LEU A 154 2.11 -10.82 15.46
CA LEU A 154 1.20 -11.04 14.35
C LEU A 154 0.61 -9.71 13.88
N VAL A 155 1.33 -8.99 13.01
CA VAL A 155 0.88 -7.71 12.44
C VAL A 155 0.34 -7.91 11.03
N LEU A 156 -0.91 -7.53 10.78
CA LEU A 156 -1.57 -7.73 9.48
C LEU A 156 -0.77 -7.16 8.31
N SER A 157 -0.26 -5.93 8.44
CA SER A 157 0.46 -5.27 7.35
C SER A 157 1.73 -6.01 6.94
N ASN A 158 2.33 -6.76 7.87
CA ASN A 158 3.54 -7.56 7.64
C ASN A 158 3.16 -8.89 6.96
N ILE A 159 2.03 -9.49 7.34
CA ILE A 159 1.47 -10.68 6.71
C ILE A 159 1.08 -10.41 5.26
N LEU A 160 0.40 -9.30 4.99
CA LEU A 160 0.02 -8.92 3.62
C LEU A 160 1.27 -8.72 2.74
N LEU A 161 2.31 -8.07 3.28
CA LEU A 161 3.59 -7.91 2.59
C LEU A 161 4.29 -9.25 2.34
N LEU A 162 4.28 -10.16 3.32
CA LEU A 162 4.83 -11.51 3.19
C LEU A 162 4.11 -12.29 2.08
N GLY A 163 2.78 -12.25 2.05
CA GLY A 163 2.00 -12.86 0.98
C GLY A 163 2.36 -12.31 -0.41
N LEU A 164 2.53 -11.00 -0.54
CA LEU A 164 2.98 -10.37 -1.79
C LEU A 164 4.40 -10.81 -2.20
N ILE A 165 5.32 -10.93 -1.23
CA ILE A 165 6.69 -11.42 -1.48
C ILE A 165 6.66 -12.88 -1.97
N MET A 166 5.85 -13.73 -1.34
CA MET A 166 5.69 -15.13 -1.73
C MET A 166 5.07 -15.25 -3.12
N ASP A 167 4.09 -14.41 -3.46
CA ASP A 167 3.49 -14.33 -4.79
C ASP A 167 4.53 -13.98 -5.88
N LYS A 168 5.44 -13.03 -5.59
CA LYS A 168 6.55 -12.70 -6.50
C LYS A 168 7.54 -13.84 -6.71
N GLN A 169 7.63 -14.77 -5.75
CA GLN A 169 8.41 -15.99 -5.87
C GLN A 169 7.65 -17.14 -6.55
N GLN A 170 6.45 -16.90 -7.10
CA GLN A 170 5.57 -17.93 -7.66
C GLN A 170 5.04 -18.95 -6.63
N LYS A 171 5.13 -18.64 -5.32
CA LYS A 171 4.58 -19.45 -4.22
C LYS A 171 3.16 -18.97 -3.87
N THR A 172 2.28 -18.86 -4.85
CA THR A 172 0.91 -18.33 -4.70
C THR A 172 0.08 -19.12 -3.71
N MET A 173 0.13 -20.46 -3.75
CA MET A 173 -0.61 -21.33 -2.83
C MET A 173 -0.22 -21.09 -1.36
N ASN A 174 1.08 -20.97 -1.08
CA ASN A 174 1.56 -20.73 0.27
C ASN A 174 1.13 -19.36 0.79
N SER A 175 1.02 -18.35 -0.09
CA SER A 175 0.48 -17.03 0.26
C SER A 175 -1.01 -17.11 0.63
N ILE A 176 -1.79 -17.88 -0.11
CA ILE A 176 -3.21 -18.12 0.19
C ILE A 176 -3.36 -18.79 1.55
N GLU A 177 -2.60 -19.85 1.81
CA GLU A 177 -2.63 -20.58 3.08
C GLU A 177 -2.28 -19.66 4.25
N LEU A 178 -1.25 -18.82 4.10
CA LEU A 178 -0.86 -17.82 5.09
C LEU A 178 -2.01 -16.86 5.41
N LEU A 179 -2.69 -16.33 4.39
CA LEU A 179 -3.80 -15.39 4.57
C LEU A 179 -5.03 -16.06 5.21
N VAL A 180 -5.38 -17.28 4.80
CA VAL A 180 -6.48 -18.04 5.42
C VAL A 180 -6.19 -18.35 6.89
N ASN A 181 -4.95 -18.75 7.21
CA ASN A 181 -4.53 -19.00 8.58
C ASN A 181 -4.53 -17.71 9.42
N SER A 182 -4.18 -16.57 8.81
CA SER A 182 -4.23 -15.28 9.48
C SER A 182 -5.65 -14.88 9.87
N LEU A 183 -6.66 -15.12 9.02
CA LEU A 183 -8.07 -14.86 9.32
C LEU A 183 -8.60 -15.67 10.51
N LYS A 184 -8.05 -16.88 10.73
CA LYS A 184 -8.43 -17.74 11.87
C LYS A 184 -7.76 -17.32 13.17
N LYS A 185 -6.49 -16.88 13.09
CA LYS A 185 -5.67 -16.55 14.27
C LYS A 185 -5.86 -15.12 14.76
N LEU A 186 -6.13 -14.18 13.85
CA LEU A 186 -6.33 -12.78 14.19
C LEU A 186 -7.82 -12.51 14.45
N ASN A 187 -8.10 -11.80 15.55
CA ASN A 187 -9.39 -11.12 15.71
C ASN A 187 -9.44 -9.90 14.78
N CYS A 188 -9.52 -10.14 13.46
CA CYS A 188 -9.48 -9.09 12.46
C CYS A 188 -10.69 -8.16 12.58
N LYS A 189 -10.41 -6.85 12.59
CA LYS A 189 -11.45 -5.83 12.45
C LYS A 189 -12.10 -5.92 11.06
N LYS A 190 -13.28 -5.31 10.90
CA LYS A 190 -14.01 -5.30 9.62
C LYS A 190 -13.14 -4.81 8.45
N LEU A 191 -12.41 -3.70 8.65
CA LEU A 191 -11.50 -3.11 7.66
C LEU A 191 -10.34 -4.03 7.27
N GLU A 192 -9.81 -4.77 8.23
CA GLU A 192 -8.69 -5.70 8.03
C GLU A 192 -9.12 -6.92 7.22
N LYS A 193 -10.32 -7.45 7.48
CA LYS A 193 -10.89 -8.55 6.70
C LYS A 193 -11.07 -8.18 5.22
N ILE A 194 -11.48 -6.95 4.95
CA ILE A 194 -11.64 -6.44 3.57
C ILE A 194 -10.32 -6.56 2.79
N GLU A 195 -9.21 -6.13 3.38
CA GLU A 195 -7.90 -6.21 2.70
C GLU A 195 -7.49 -7.66 2.42
N ILE A 196 -7.69 -8.55 3.39
CA ILE A 196 -7.34 -9.98 3.24
C ILE A 196 -8.18 -10.64 2.14
N TYR A 197 -9.50 -10.44 2.14
CA TYR A 197 -10.38 -11.01 1.12
C TYR A 197 -10.08 -10.50 -0.29
N ASN A 198 -9.67 -9.24 -0.42
CA ASN A 198 -9.22 -8.70 -1.71
C ASN A 198 -7.98 -9.45 -2.23
N HIS A 199 -6.96 -9.63 -1.38
CA HIS A 199 -5.75 -10.36 -1.75
C HIS A 199 -6.03 -11.84 -2.03
N LEU A 200 -6.87 -12.50 -1.24
CA LEU A 200 -7.29 -13.88 -1.48
C LEU A 200 -7.98 -14.03 -2.83
N GLY A 201 -8.96 -13.17 -3.15
CA GLY A 201 -9.64 -13.19 -4.44
C GLY A 201 -8.65 -13.04 -5.61
N GLN A 202 -7.70 -12.10 -5.50
CA GLN A 202 -6.66 -11.90 -6.51
C GLN A 202 -5.72 -13.11 -6.66
N TYR A 203 -5.34 -13.76 -5.55
CA TYR A 203 -4.45 -14.93 -5.60
C TYR A 203 -5.16 -16.16 -6.14
N TYR A 204 -6.39 -16.46 -5.71
CA TYR A 204 -7.19 -17.56 -6.27
C TYR A 204 -7.42 -17.36 -7.76
N MET A 205 -7.72 -16.13 -8.18
CA MET A 205 -7.81 -15.79 -9.61
C MET A 205 -6.52 -16.10 -10.37
N LYS A 206 -5.36 -15.75 -9.81
CA LYS A 206 -4.07 -15.98 -10.46
C LYS A 206 -3.76 -17.46 -10.67
N ILE A 207 -4.26 -18.32 -9.78
CA ILE A 207 -4.12 -19.78 -9.86
C ILE A 207 -5.13 -20.39 -10.84
N GLY A 208 -6.26 -19.70 -11.07
CA GLY A 208 -7.37 -20.19 -11.90
C GLY A 208 -8.49 -20.84 -11.09
N ASP A 209 -8.43 -20.81 -9.76
CA ASP A 209 -9.48 -21.31 -8.89
C ASP A 209 -10.58 -20.25 -8.74
N TYR A 210 -11.49 -20.22 -9.71
CA TYR A 210 -12.47 -19.14 -9.79
C TYR A 210 -13.57 -19.21 -8.74
N ILE A 211 -13.93 -20.40 -8.25
CA ILE A 211 -14.96 -20.57 -7.21
C ILE A 211 -14.55 -19.88 -5.89
N PRO A 212 -13.40 -20.23 -5.27
CA PRO A 212 -12.97 -19.55 -4.05
C PRO A 212 -12.62 -18.07 -4.30
N ALA A 213 -12.22 -17.70 -5.52
CA ALA A 213 -12.05 -16.30 -5.87
C ALA A 213 -13.37 -15.52 -5.78
N ILE A 214 -14.45 -16.05 -6.34
CA ILE A 214 -15.78 -15.44 -6.27
C ILE A 214 -16.25 -15.35 -4.81
N GLU A 215 -16.07 -16.40 -4.01
CA GLU A 215 -16.41 -16.39 -2.58
C GLU A 215 -15.62 -15.34 -1.77
N ALA A 216 -14.33 -15.19 -2.05
CA ALA A 216 -13.50 -14.18 -1.41
C ALA A 216 -13.97 -12.76 -1.76
N PHE A 217 -14.29 -12.51 -3.03
CA PHE A 217 -14.77 -11.20 -3.45
C PHE A 217 -16.22 -10.89 -3.04
N THR A 218 -17.10 -11.90 -2.95
CA THR A 218 -18.45 -11.68 -2.40
C THR A 218 -18.37 -11.34 -0.92
N SER A 219 -17.47 -12.01 -0.18
CA SER A 219 -17.14 -11.66 1.21
C SER A 219 -16.59 -10.24 1.31
N PHE A 220 -15.72 -9.82 0.39
CA PHE A 220 -15.25 -8.44 0.29
C PHE A 220 -16.40 -7.44 0.14
N ILE A 221 -17.29 -7.66 -0.83
CA ILE A 221 -18.42 -6.76 -1.14
C ILE A 221 -19.39 -6.69 0.04
N HIS A 222 -19.59 -7.80 0.76
CA HIS A 222 -20.40 -7.83 1.96
C HIS A 222 -19.87 -6.87 3.04
N TYR A 223 -18.55 -6.78 3.19
CA TYR A 223 -17.93 -5.89 4.16
C TYR A 223 -17.79 -4.44 3.67
N ASP A 224 -17.50 -4.21 2.39
CA ASP A 224 -17.42 -2.86 1.77
C ASP A 224 -18.20 -2.76 0.45
N PRO A 225 -19.49 -2.37 0.51
CA PRO A 225 -20.34 -2.22 -0.68
C PRO A 225 -19.99 -1.02 -1.57
N HIS A 226 -19.17 -0.08 -1.10
CA HIS A 226 -18.95 1.21 -1.76
C HIS A 226 -17.73 1.22 -2.70
N ARG A 227 -17.06 0.07 -2.90
CA ARG A 227 -15.91 -0.07 -3.82
C ARG A 227 -16.31 -0.81 -5.10
N PRO A 228 -16.69 -0.09 -6.18
CA PRO A 228 -17.26 -0.70 -7.39
C PRO A 228 -16.26 -1.55 -8.20
N HIS A 229 -14.95 -1.30 -8.09
CA HIS A 229 -13.94 -2.03 -8.86
C HIS A 229 -13.91 -3.54 -8.53
N VAL A 230 -14.23 -3.92 -7.29
CA VAL A 230 -14.27 -5.34 -6.91
C VAL A 230 -15.52 -6.03 -7.44
N SER A 231 -16.66 -5.34 -7.46
CA SER A 231 -17.89 -5.83 -8.09
C SER A 231 -17.72 -6.07 -9.59
N ILE A 232 -16.92 -5.24 -10.27
CA ILE A 232 -16.56 -5.44 -11.68
C ILE A 232 -15.77 -6.75 -11.84
N TYR A 233 -14.76 -7.00 -10.99
CA TYR A 233 -14.03 -8.27 -11.03
C TYR A 233 -14.98 -9.48 -10.84
N VAL A 234 -15.84 -9.46 -9.81
CA VAL A 234 -16.81 -10.56 -9.60
C VAL A 234 -17.67 -10.78 -10.83
N SER A 235 -18.29 -9.73 -11.37
CA SER A 235 -19.17 -9.84 -12.53
C SER A 235 -18.46 -10.43 -13.75
N MET A 236 -17.26 -9.94 -14.09
CA MET A 236 -16.48 -10.42 -15.23
C MET A 236 -16.08 -11.89 -15.10
N TYR A 237 -15.71 -12.35 -13.91
CA TYR A 237 -15.24 -13.73 -13.72
C TYR A 237 -16.34 -14.74 -13.46
N VAL A 238 -17.49 -14.31 -12.91
CA VAL A 238 -18.72 -15.12 -12.99
C VAL A 238 -19.08 -15.36 -14.46
N CYS A 239 -18.97 -14.36 -15.35
CA CYS A 239 -19.14 -14.59 -16.79
C CYS A 239 -18.16 -15.66 -17.29
N LEU A 240 -16.88 -15.54 -16.94
CA LEU A 240 -15.83 -16.44 -17.41
C LEU A 240 -16.04 -17.89 -16.93
N CYS A 241 -16.40 -18.09 -15.65
CA CYS A 241 -16.79 -19.39 -15.10
C CYS A 241 -17.96 -20.02 -15.85
N VAL A 242 -19.00 -19.22 -16.09
CA VAL A 242 -20.20 -19.70 -16.78
C VAL A 242 -19.87 -20.01 -18.24
N CYS A 243 -19.04 -19.21 -18.92
CA CYS A 243 -18.56 -19.49 -20.29
C CYS A 243 -17.69 -20.76 -20.37
N LEU A 244 -16.88 -21.06 -19.35
CA LEU A 244 -16.05 -22.27 -19.29
C LEU A 244 -16.88 -23.54 -19.02
N HIS A 245 -18.02 -23.42 -18.35
CA HIS A 245 -18.91 -24.55 -18.02
C HIS A 245 -20.14 -24.66 -18.93
N VAL A 246 -20.51 -23.61 -19.66
CA VAL A 246 -21.69 -23.56 -20.52
C VAL A 246 -21.25 -23.12 -21.92
N SER A 247 -21.31 -24.03 -22.87
CA SER A 247 -20.95 -23.82 -24.28
C SER A 247 -21.88 -22.88 -25.06
N SER A 248 -22.91 -22.30 -24.41
CA SER A 248 -23.87 -21.40 -25.04
C SER A 248 -23.78 -19.97 -24.49
N ILE A 249 -23.52 -19.03 -25.39
CA ILE A 249 -23.35 -17.60 -25.13
C ILE A 249 -24.64 -16.97 -24.56
N CYS A 250 -25.82 -17.47 -24.96
CA CYS A 250 -27.12 -16.92 -24.53
C CYS A 250 -27.41 -17.13 -23.05
N VAL A 251 -27.01 -18.28 -22.47
CA VAL A 251 -27.24 -18.58 -21.05
C VAL A 251 -26.29 -17.76 -20.17
N CYS A 252 -25.06 -17.53 -20.63
CA CYS A 252 -24.11 -16.64 -19.97
C CYS A 252 -24.66 -15.21 -19.88
N ILE A 253 -25.19 -14.67 -20.98
CA ILE A 253 -25.73 -13.29 -21.03
C ILE A 253 -26.94 -13.12 -20.10
N MET A 254 -27.85 -14.10 -20.04
CA MET A 254 -29.00 -14.03 -19.12
C MET A 254 -28.58 -14.05 -17.65
N TYR A 255 -27.63 -14.91 -17.27
CA TYR A 255 -27.14 -14.97 -15.88
C TYR A 255 -26.42 -13.68 -15.47
N VAL A 256 -25.65 -13.09 -16.38
CA VAL A 256 -24.95 -11.82 -16.16
C VAL A 256 -25.94 -10.67 -16.00
N CYS A 257 -26.98 -10.61 -16.83
CA CYS A 257 -28.04 -9.62 -16.70
C CYS A 257 -28.79 -9.74 -15.37
N VAL A 258 -29.10 -10.97 -14.92
CA VAL A 258 -29.82 -11.21 -13.65
C VAL A 258 -28.93 -10.88 -12.45
N TYR A 259 -27.65 -11.28 -12.46
CA TYR A 259 -26.73 -10.97 -11.35
C TYR A 259 -26.36 -9.48 -11.28
N MET A 260 -26.16 -8.82 -12.43
CA MET A 260 -25.97 -7.37 -12.49
C MET A 260 -27.21 -6.61 -12.01
N TYR A 261 -28.42 -7.10 -12.33
CA TYR A 261 -29.67 -6.54 -11.85
C TYR A 261 -29.86 -6.70 -10.34
N LEU A 262 -29.42 -7.82 -9.76
CA LEU A 262 -29.46 -8.09 -8.32
C LEU A 262 -28.40 -7.29 -7.54
N CYS A 263 -27.20 -7.08 -8.11
CA CYS A 263 -26.13 -6.31 -7.45
C CYS A 263 -26.27 -4.79 -7.60
N CYS A 264 -26.91 -4.29 -8.67
CA CYS A 264 -26.98 -2.86 -8.97
C CYS A 264 -28.42 -2.32 -8.87
N LYS A 265 -28.92 -2.09 -7.64
CA LYS A 265 -30.13 -1.27 -7.49
C LYS A 265 -29.93 0.23 -7.82
N ASN A 266 -28.69 0.71 -8.01
CA ASN A 266 -28.40 2.16 -8.11
C ASN A 266 -27.44 2.64 -9.23
N VAL A 267 -26.89 1.79 -10.12
CA VAL A 267 -25.85 2.24 -11.09
C VAL A 267 -26.20 1.95 -12.57
N CYS A 268 -27.38 1.39 -12.84
CA CYS A 268 -27.72 0.81 -14.15
C CYS A 268 -27.87 1.76 -15.36
N MET A 269 -27.67 3.08 -15.24
CA MET A 269 -27.87 3.98 -16.39
C MET A 269 -26.63 4.18 -17.28
N TYR A 270 -25.41 4.02 -16.77
CA TYR A 270 -24.20 4.34 -17.55
C TYR A 270 -23.62 3.16 -18.34
N ILE A 271 -23.78 1.92 -17.85
CA ILE A 271 -23.21 0.73 -18.50
C ILE A 271 -24.07 0.27 -19.69
N PHE A 272 -25.39 0.51 -19.61
CA PHE A 272 -26.32 0.20 -20.70
C PHE A 272 -26.00 0.97 -21.99
N ALA A 273 -25.58 2.24 -21.88
CA ALA A 273 -25.24 3.06 -23.05
C ALA A 273 -23.94 2.60 -23.75
N TYR A 274 -22.94 2.14 -22.99
CA TYR A 274 -21.65 1.74 -23.55
C TYR A 274 -21.74 0.39 -24.29
N TYR A 275 -22.54 -0.55 -23.76
CA TYR A 275 -22.77 -1.84 -24.42
C TYR A 275 -23.70 -1.74 -25.63
N TYR A 276 -24.72 -0.86 -25.59
CA TYR A 276 -25.61 -0.65 -26.76
C TYR A 276 -24.84 -0.01 -27.93
N TYR A 277 -23.91 0.90 -27.65
CA TYR A 277 -23.09 1.54 -28.69
C TYR A 277 -22.13 0.54 -29.36
N TYR A 278 -21.50 -0.35 -28.58
CA TYR A 278 -20.64 -1.41 -29.13
C TYR A 278 -21.43 -2.46 -29.92
N TYR A 279 -22.64 -2.81 -29.46
CA TYR A 279 -23.50 -3.77 -30.13
C TYR A 279 -24.03 -3.23 -31.47
N TYR A 280 -24.41 -1.93 -31.55
CA TYR A 280 -24.84 -1.31 -32.80
C TYR A 280 -23.69 -1.16 -33.81
N TYR A 281 -22.48 -0.80 -33.33
CA TYR A 281 -21.31 -0.65 -34.21
C TYR A 281 -20.86 -1.99 -34.82
N TYR A 282 -20.93 -3.08 -34.05
CA TYR A 282 -20.54 -4.42 -34.51
C TYR A 282 -21.56 -5.01 -35.49
N TYR A 283 -22.87 -4.80 -35.24
CA TYR A 283 -23.93 -5.34 -36.11
C TYR A 283 -24.07 -4.58 -37.43
N TYR A 284 -23.78 -3.27 -37.46
CA TYR A 284 -23.91 -2.46 -38.68
C TYR A 284 -22.76 -2.70 -39.68
N TYR A 285 -21.56 -3.05 -39.21
CA TYR A 285 -20.41 -3.30 -40.09
C TYR A 285 -20.33 -4.75 -40.61
N TYR A 286 -20.79 -5.75 -39.85
CA TYR A 286 -20.67 -7.17 -40.25
C TYR A 286 -21.90 -7.75 -40.97
N SER A 287 -22.99 -6.99 -41.13
CA SER A 287 -24.21 -7.45 -41.81
C SER A 287 -24.31 -7.07 -43.30
N LYS A 288 -23.28 -6.47 -43.90
CA LYS A 288 -23.27 -6.04 -45.32
C LYS A 288 -22.18 -6.68 -46.19
N VAL A 289 -21.76 -7.90 -45.90
CA VAL A 289 -21.04 -8.72 -46.89
C VAL A 289 -22.02 -9.74 -47.46
N PRO A 290 -22.59 -9.52 -48.67
CA PRO A 290 -23.44 -10.51 -49.30
C PRO A 290 -22.58 -11.68 -49.79
N LEU A 291 -22.98 -12.90 -49.43
CA LEU A 291 -22.45 -14.13 -50.00
C LEU A 291 -22.79 -14.15 -51.50
N MET A 292 -21.77 -14.06 -52.37
CA MET A 292 -21.88 -14.52 -53.76
C MET A 292 -21.54 -16.01 -53.79
N ASN A 293 -22.43 -16.78 -54.43
CA ASN A 293 -22.19 -18.15 -54.92
C ASN A 293 -21.00 -18.22 -55.86
#